data_AF-A0A4Q7FG30-F1
#
_entry.id   AF-A0A4Q7FG30-F1
#
_cell.length_a   1.000
_cell.length_b   1.000
_cell.length_c   1.000
_cell.angle_alpha   90.00
_cell.angle_beta   90.00
_cell.angle_gamma   90.00
#
_symmetry.space_group_name_H-M   'P 1'
#
loop_
_entity.id
_entity.type
_entity.pdbx_description
1 polymer ?
#
loop_
_entity_poly.entity_id
_entity_poly.type
_entity_poly.pdbx_seq_one_letter_code
_entity_poly.pdbx_strand_id
1 'polypeptide(L)' 'MGDAPPLTFLLRAWISSDGQLHRVEFDGLGDPKASGDLRTLLTGGNVSAPPPEMLQPLHLRFSLRAPDRLQHGK' A
#
# COMPACT_ATOMS: atom_id res chain seq x y z
N MET A 1 18.66 -20.22 -4.58
CA MET A 1 18.85 -18.78 -4.91
C MET A 1 17.75 -18.01 -4.20
N GLY A 2 18.14 -16.99 -3.43
CA GLY A 2 17.36 -16.44 -2.31
C GLY A 2 16.18 -15.55 -2.68
N ASP A 3 15.20 -15.55 -1.78
CA ASP A 3 14.15 -14.54 -1.65
C ASP A 3 14.79 -13.14 -1.76
N ALA A 4 14.41 -12.37 -2.78
CA ALA A 4 14.85 -10.98 -2.87
C ALA A 4 14.37 -10.25 -1.60
N PRO A 5 15.20 -9.40 -0.98
CA PRO A 5 14.82 -8.73 0.25
C PRO A 5 13.50 -7.97 0.04
N PRO A 6 12.55 -8.04 0.99
CA PRO A 6 11.23 -7.45 0.82
C PRO A 6 11.34 -5.94 0.59
N LEU A 7 10.70 -5.46 -0.48
CA LEU A 7 10.66 -4.04 -0.79
C LEU A 7 9.78 -3.34 0.26
N THR A 8 10.43 -2.58 1.14
CA THR A 8 9.77 -1.90 2.25
C THR A 8 9.72 -0.40 1.99
N PHE A 9 8.55 0.20 2.13
CA PHE A 9 8.33 1.63 1.89
C PHE A 9 7.29 2.18 2.88
N LEU A 10 7.30 3.49 3.06
CA LEU A 10 6.29 4.21 3.83
C LEU A 10 5.20 4.71 2.88
N LEU A 11 3.95 4.50 3.29
CA LEU A 11 2.75 5.02 2.65
C LEU A 11 2.14 6.07 3.57
N ARG A 12 1.84 7.24 3.02
CA ARG A 12 1.01 8.25 3.65
C ARG A 12 -0.36 8.22 2.98
N ALA A 13 -1.40 7.86 3.72
CA ALA A 13 -2.75 7.72 3.18
C ALA A 13 -3.71 8.73 3.81
N TRP A 14 -4.58 9.30 2.97
CA TRP A 14 -5.70 10.11 3.42
C TRP A 14 -6.99 9.38 3.09
N ILE A 15 -7.81 9.21 4.11
CA ILE A 15 -9.05 8.45 4.07
C ILE A 15 -10.19 9.45 4.27
N SER A 16 -11.11 9.48 3.32
CA SER A 16 -12.34 10.25 3.41
C SER A 16 -13.26 9.67 4.48
N SER A 17 -14.24 10.44 4.96
CA SER A 17 -15.20 9.97 5.98
C SER A 17 -16.00 8.72 5.57
N ASP A 18 -16.09 8.45 4.27
CA ASP A 18 -16.72 7.25 3.67
C ASP A 18 -15.80 6.01 3.64
N GLY A 19 -14.54 6.14 4.08
CA GLY A 19 -13.56 5.05 4.07
C GLY A 19 -12.80 4.89 2.75
N GLN A 20 -13.03 5.76 1.77
CA GLN A 20 -12.25 5.77 0.52
C GLN A 20 -10.90 6.48 0.69
N LEU A 21 -9.84 5.88 0.14
CA LEU A 21 -8.53 6.52 0.04
C LEU A 21 -8.56 7.52 -1.12
N HIS A 22 -8.55 8.82 -0.82
CA HIS A 22 -8.56 9.85 -1.87
C HIS A 22 -7.16 10.34 -2.25
N ARG A 23 -6.18 10.12 -1.37
CA ARG A 23 -4.78 10.48 -1.62
C ARG A 23 -3.87 9.45 -0.99
N VAL A 24 -2.82 9.12 -1.71
CA VAL A 24 -1.69 8.33 -1.21
C VAL A 24 -0.39 8.92 -1.70
N GLU A 25 0.62 8.91 -0.84
CA GLU A 25 2.00 9.25 -1.16
C GLU A 25 2.94 8.13 -0.71
N PHE A 26 3.92 7.82 -1.53
CA PHE A 26 4.90 6.76 -1.27
C PHE A 26 6.26 7.38 -0.99
N ASP A 27 6.96 6.85 -0.01
CA ASP A 27 8.33 7.21 0.34
C ASP A 27 9.20 5.94 0.35
N GLY A 28 10.23 5.91 -0.50
CA GLY A 28 11.16 4.79 -0.63
C GLY A 28 10.83 3.73 -1.71
N LEU A 29 9.79 3.89 -2.53
CA LEU A 29 9.47 2.92 -3.60
C LEU A 29 10.37 3.06 -4.84
N GLY A 30 10.81 4.28 -5.17
CA GLY A 30 11.79 4.57 -6.25
C GLY A 30 11.31 4.37 -7.69
N ASP A 31 10.24 3.59 -7.94
CA ASP A 31 9.71 3.33 -9.28
C ASP A 31 8.36 4.07 -9.51
N PRO A 32 8.29 5.01 -10.46
CA PRO A 32 7.09 5.82 -10.69
C PRO A 32 5.92 5.01 -11.28
N LYS A 33 6.20 3.94 -12.03
CA LYS A 33 5.16 3.08 -12.59
C LYS A 33 4.50 2.25 -11.48
N ALA A 34 5.31 1.58 -10.65
CA ALA A 34 4.86 0.84 -9.49
C ALA A 34 4.09 1.73 -8.52
N SER A 35 4.56 2.97 -8.30
CA SER A 35 3.83 3.96 -7.50
C SER A 35 2.43 4.24 -8.07
N GLY A 36 2.33 4.39 -9.40
CA GLY A 36 1.06 4.63 -10.09
C GLY A 36 0.10 3.44 -10.06
N ASP A 37 0.62 2.24 -10.30
CA ASP A 37 -0.12 0.97 -10.20
C ASP A 37 -0.63 0.77 -8.75
N LEU A 38 0.23 0.87 -7.75
CA LEU A 38 -0.15 0.75 -6.33
C LEU A 38 -1.15 1.82 -5.91
N ARG A 39 -0.96 3.07 -6.37
CA ARG A 39 -1.93 4.14 -6.11
C ARG A 39 -3.31 3.74 -6.59
N THR A 40 -3.41 3.31 -7.84
CA THR A 40 -4.68 2.91 -8.46
C THR A 40 -5.35 1.78 -7.67
N LEU A 41 -4.56 0.76 -7.28
CA LEU A 41 -5.06 -0.36 -6.47
C LEU A 41 -5.57 0.11 -5.10
N LEU A 42 -4.81 0.95 -4.39
CA LEU A 42 -5.16 1.42 -3.05
C LEU A 42 -6.37 2.37 -3.07
N THR A 43 -6.43 3.28 -4.04
CA THR A 43 -7.56 4.22 -4.18
C THR A 43 -8.83 3.55 -4.67
N GLY A 44 -8.73 2.35 -5.28
CA GLY A 44 -9.90 1.53 -5.64
C GLY A 44 -10.47 0.73 -4.46
N GLY A 45 -9.76 0.67 -3.33
CA GLY A 45 -10.21 -0.01 -2.12
C GLY A 45 -10.99 0.92 -1.17
N ASN A 46 -11.85 0.33 -0.36
CA ASN A 46 -12.52 1.00 0.76
C ASN A 46 -12.10 0.32 2.07
N VAL A 47 -11.65 1.10 3.05
CA VAL A 47 -11.14 0.61 4.34
C VAL A 47 -12.11 0.84 5.50
N SER A 48 -13.38 1.12 5.19
CA SER A 48 -14.43 1.53 6.12
C SER A 48 -14.18 2.93 6.72
N ALA A 49 -15.23 3.52 7.26
CA ALA A 49 -15.18 4.89 7.76
C ALA A 49 -14.13 5.04 8.87
N PRO A 50 -13.19 5.99 8.75
CA PRO A 50 -12.22 6.23 9.80
C PRO A 50 -12.87 6.85 11.05
N PRO A 51 -12.31 6.62 12.25
CA PRO A 51 -12.80 7.27 13.45
C PRO A 51 -12.64 8.80 13.38
N PRO A 52 -13.53 9.58 14.03
CA PRO A 52 -13.59 11.04 13.88
C PRO A 52 -12.34 11.77 14.37
N GLU A 53 -11.60 11.19 15.32
CA GLU A 53 -10.35 11.76 15.86
C GLU A 53 -9.10 11.20 15.16
N MET A 54 -9.26 10.48 14.05
CA MET A 54 -8.14 9.88 13.34
C MET A 54 -7.25 10.96 12.70
N LEU A 55 -6.01 11.05 13.19
CA LEU A 55 -5.01 11.96 12.65
C LEU A 55 -4.56 11.51 11.25
N GLN A 56 -4.60 12.44 10.30
CA GLN A 56 -4.18 12.21 8.91
C GLN A 56 -2.99 13.10 8.55
N PRO A 57 -2.07 12.65 7.68
CA PRO A 57 -2.08 11.35 6.98
C PRO A 57 -1.73 10.16 7.87
N LEU A 58 -2.29 8.99 7.55
CA LEU A 58 -1.85 7.73 8.16
C LEU A 58 -0.49 7.34 7.60
N HIS A 59 0.50 7.19 8.48
CA HIS A 59 1.82 6.70 8.13
C HIS A 59 1.88 5.19 8.32
N LEU A 60 1.89 4.46 7.22
CA LEU A 60 1.87 3.00 7.19
C LEU A 60 3.17 2.48 6.59
N ARG A 61 3.78 1.46 7.21
CA ARG A 61 4.94 0.77 6.62
C ARG A 61 4.46 -0.49 5.89
N PHE A 62 4.68 -0.52 4.59
CA PHE A 62 4.37 -1.69 3.76
C PHE A 62 5.64 -2.46 3.44
N SER A 63 5.51 -3.78 3.34
CA SER A 63 6.57 -4.67 2.84
C SER A 63 5.98 -5.55 1.75
N LEU A 64 6.43 -5.36 0.51
CA LEU A 64 6.07 -6.20 -0.61
C LEU A 64 7.04 -7.38 -0.69
N ARG A 65 6.46 -8.57 -0.83
CA ARG A 65 7.19 -9.79 -1.17
C ARG A 65 6.75 -10.24 -2.54
N ALA A 66 7.68 -10.78 -3.31
CA ALA A 66 7.28 -11.53 -4.49
C ALA A 66 6.37 -12.68 -4.02
N PRO A 67 5.28 -12.98 -4.74
CA PRO A 67 4.47 -14.14 -4.41
C PRO A 67 5.39 -15.36 -4.42
N ASP A 68 5.34 -16.13 -3.33
CA ASP A 68 6.13 -17.35 -3.20
C ASP A 68 5.72 -18.30 -4.35
N ARG A 69 6.68 -18.63 -5.21
CA ARG A 69 6.46 -19.50 -6.38
C ARG A 69 6.35 -20.97 -5.97
N LEU A 70 5.80 -21.31 -4.80
CA LEU A 70 5.66 -22.69 -4.34
C LEU A 70 4.24 -22.98 -3.87
N GLN A 71 3.26 -23.05 -4.79
CA GLN A 71 2.08 -23.94 -4.63
C GLN A 71 1.57 -24.59 -5.93
N HIS A 72 2.15 -24.33 -7.12
CA HIS A 72 1.83 -25.09 -8.34
C HIS A 72 2.68 -26.37 -8.38
N GLY A 73 2.24 -27.37 -7.62
CA GLY A 73 2.87 -28.68 -7.59
C GLY A 73 2.05 -29.69 -6.81
N LYS A 74 0.89 -30.10 -7.35
CA LYS A 74 0.33 -31.43 -7.11
C LYS A 74 -0.35 -31.93 -8.38
#